data_AF-A0A9P5W4L9-F1
#
_entry.id   AF-A0A9P5W4L9-F1
#
_cell.length_a   1.000
_cell.length_b   1.000
_cell.length_c   1.000
_cell.angle_alpha   90.00
_cell.angle_beta   90.00
_cell.angle_gamma   90.00
#
_symmetry.space_group_name_H-M   'P 1'
#
loop_
_entity.id
_entity.type
_entity.pdbx_description
1 polymer ?
#
loop_
_entity_poly.entity_id
_entity_poly.type
_entity_poly.pdbx_seq_one_letter_code
_entity_poly.pdbx_strand_id
1 'polypeptide(L)'
;MFKSQNFLSHPIAIQIVPEDKICAALAVLLDRRNHPILIHCNKGKHRTGCLIGCLRKLQQWSHTSIFDEYRRFSHPKSRSLDQQFIELFDSREAWKVIDPRWIPDWRTLGIPPGYSQ
;
A
#
# COMPACT_ATOMS: atom_id res chain seq x y z
N MET A 1 -9.38 -21.33 -0.97
CA MET A 1 -10.33 -20.99 0.11
C MET A 1 -9.53 -20.72 1.38
N PHE A 2 -8.99 -19.50 1.54
CA PHE A 2 -8.15 -19.18 2.69
C PHE A 2 -9.02 -18.87 3.91
N LYS A 3 -8.85 -19.70 4.93
CA LYS A 3 -9.64 -19.73 6.16
C LYS A 3 -9.42 -18.46 6.99
N SER A 4 -10.55 -17.99 7.53
CA SER A 4 -10.70 -17.09 8.67
C SER A 4 -9.59 -17.27 9.72
N GLN A 5 -8.87 -16.18 10.02
CA GLN A 5 -8.06 -16.08 11.22
C GLN A 5 -8.81 -15.25 12.25
N ASN A 6 -9.08 -15.92 13.37
CA ASN A 6 -9.63 -15.49 14.65
C ASN A 6 -9.52 -13.99 14.97
N PHE A 7 -10.68 -13.33 15.03
CA PHE A 7 -10.88 -12.06 15.71
C PHE A 7 -10.96 -12.32 17.22
N LEU A 8 -9.85 -12.09 17.94
CA LEU A 8 -9.89 -11.88 19.39
C LEU A 8 -10.04 -10.39 19.68
N SER A 9 -11.17 -10.07 20.29
CA SER A 9 -11.58 -8.79 20.85
C SER A 9 -10.46 -8.06 21.59
N HIS A 10 -9.99 -6.94 21.04
CA HIS A 10 -9.23 -5.92 21.76
C HIS A 10 -9.94 -4.56 21.59
N PRO A 11 -10.10 -3.78 22.68
CA PRO A 11 -10.85 -2.53 22.68
C PRO A 11 -10.12 -1.47 21.84
N ILE A 12 -10.85 -0.80 20.95
CA ILE A 12 -10.51 0.48 20.28
C ILE A 12 -9.01 0.63 19.94
N ALA A 13 -8.43 -0.35 19.24
CA ALA A 13 -7.15 -0.15 18.57
C ALA A 13 -7.45 0.60 17.28
N ILE A 14 -6.96 1.84 17.19
CA ILE A 14 -6.77 2.52 15.91
C ILE A 14 -5.98 1.53 15.04
N GLN A 15 -6.63 0.89 14.06
CA GLN A 15 -5.99 -0.11 13.21
C GLN A 15 -4.98 0.58 12.29
N ILE A 16 -3.78 0.81 12.80
CA ILE A 16 -2.60 1.14 12.00
C ILE A 16 -2.18 -0.16 11.32
N VAL A 17 -2.06 -0.13 9.99
CA VAL A 17 -1.53 -1.29 9.26
C VAL A 17 -0.03 -1.35 9.52
N PRO A 18 0.52 -2.49 10.00
CA PRO A 18 1.95 -2.63 10.17
C PRO A 18 2.68 -2.45 8.83
N GLU A 19 3.83 -1.78 8.86
CA GLU A 19 4.60 -1.45 7.65
C GLU A 19 5.06 -2.71 6.91
N ASP A 20 5.48 -3.76 7.63
CA ASP A 20 5.87 -5.06 7.06
C ASP A 20 4.75 -5.69 6.21
N LYS A 21 3.50 -5.52 6.63
CA LYS A 21 2.33 -6.01 5.89
C LYS A 21 2.07 -5.21 4.62
N ILE A 22 2.32 -3.91 4.65
CA ILE A 22 2.25 -3.07 3.45
C ILE A 22 3.34 -3.45 2.46
N CYS A 23 4.59 -3.61 2.92
CA CYS A 23 5.71 -4.05 2.07
C CYS A 23 5.44 -5.41 1.43
N ALA A 24 4.99 -6.40 2.22
CA ALA A 24 4.63 -7.71 1.69
C ALA A 24 3.47 -7.65 0.67
N ALA A 25 2.45 -6.83 0.93
CA ALA A 25 1.35 -6.64 0.00
C ALA A 25 1.79 -5.94 -1.30
N LEU A 26 2.70 -4.96 -1.22
CA LEU A 26 3.28 -4.30 -2.39
C LEU A 26 4.13 -5.27 -3.22
N ALA A 27 4.89 -6.16 -2.60
CA ALA A 27 5.63 -7.21 -3.31
C ALA A 27 4.71 -8.14 -4.11
N VAL A 28 3.58 -8.55 -3.54
CA VAL A 28 2.56 -9.35 -4.26
C VAL A 28 1.92 -8.53 -5.38
N LEU A 29 1.62 -7.25 -5.12
CA LEU A 29 0.95 -6.36 -6.06
C LEU A 29 1.81 -5.97 -7.27
N LEU A 30 3.14 -5.91 -7.08
CA LEU A 30 4.10 -5.57 -8.13
C LEU A 30 4.67 -6.81 -8.82
N ASP A 31 4.22 -8.02 -8.50
CA ASP A 31 4.59 -9.21 -9.24
C ASP A 31 3.57 -9.48 -10.34
N ARG A 32 3.95 -9.20 -11.59
CA ARG A 32 3.08 -9.31 -12.78
C ARG A 32 2.46 -10.70 -12.97
N ARG A 33 3.03 -11.75 -12.38
CA ARG A 33 2.48 -13.12 -12.43
C ARG A 33 1.18 -13.27 -11.66
N ASN A 34 0.93 -12.38 -10.71
CA ASN A 34 -0.29 -12.39 -9.91
C ASN A 34 -1.46 -11.67 -10.60
N HIS A 35 -1.23 -10.97 -11.72
CA HIS A 35 -2.26 -10.15 -12.37
C HIS A 35 -3.21 -11.01 -13.23
N PRO A 36 -4.52 -10.71 -13.24
CA PRO A 36 -5.21 -9.60 -12.55
C PRO A 36 -5.45 -9.83 -11.04
N ILE A 37 -5.28 -8.77 -10.22
CA ILE A 37 -5.44 -8.81 -8.76
C ILE A 37 -6.61 -7.92 -8.32
N LEU A 38 -7.44 -8.42 -7.40
CA LEU A 38 -8.41 -7.60 -6.66
C LEU A 38 -7.87 -7.27 -5.27
N ILE A 39 -7.72 -5.98 -4.98
CA ILE A 39 -7.36 -5.49 -3.65
C ILE A 39 -8.64 -5.07 -2.92
N HIS A 40 -8.88 -5.63 -1.73
CA HIS A 40 -9.98 -5.18 -0.90
C HIS A 40 -9.64 -5.28 0.59
N CYS A 41 -10.39 -4.55 1.39
CA CYS A 41 -10.54 -4.80 2.82
C CYS A 41 -12.04 -4.91 3.13
N ASN A 42 -12.49 -4.59 4.34
CA ASN A 42 -13.92 -4.70 4.67
C ASN A 42 -14.76 -3.65 3.91
N LYS A 43 -14.27 -2.40 3.81
CA LYS A 43 -14.98 -1.29 3.15
C LYS A 43 -14.19 -0.62 2.04
N GLY A 44 -12.98 -1.11 1.74
CA GLY A 44 -12.08 -0.52 0.75
C GLY A 44 -11.50 0.85 1.12
N LYS A 45 -11.59 1.30 2.39
CA LYS A 45 -11.23 2.67 2.80
C LYS A 45 -9.83 2.77 3.41
N HIS A 46 -9.64 2.22 4.60
CA HIS A 46 -8.44 2.45 5.42
C HIS A 46 -7.26 1.61 4.96
N ARG A 47 -7.31 0.29 5.16
CA ARG A 47 -6.22 -0.63 4.79
C ARG A 47 -5.90 -0.61 3.30
N THR A 48 -6.95 -0.60 2.48
CA THR A 48 -6.81 -0.46 1.03
C THR A 48 -6.24 0.90 0.66
N GLY A 49 -6.72 1.98 1.27
CA GLY A 49 -6.21 3.33 1.02
C GLY A 49 -4.74 3.51 1.39
N CYS A 50 -4.29 2.96 2.53
CA CYS A 50 -2.88 2.98 2.91
C CYS A 50 -2.01 2.22 1.89
N LEU A 51 -2.42 1.00 1.50
CA LEU A 51 -1.67 0.22 0.51
C LEU A 51 -1.57 0.95 -0.84
N ILE A 52 -2.68 1.50 -1.33
CA ILE A 52 -2.69 2.26 -2.59
C ILE A 52 -1.87 3.55 -2.46
N GLY A 53 -1.96 4.27 -1.34
CA GLY A 53 -1.15 5.46 -1.09
C GLY A 53 0.36 5.16 -1.11
N CYS A 54 0.78 4.06 -0.50
CA CYS A 54 2.16 3.60 -0.56
C CYS A 54 2.58 3.15 -1.98
N LEU A 55 1.68 2.52 -2.74
CA LEU A 55 1.93 2.24 -4.15
C LEU A 55 2.14 3.53 -4.95
N ARG A 56 1.32 4.57 -4.72
CA ARG A 56 1.48 5.86 -5.40
C ARG A 56 2.82 6.54 -5.05
N LYS A 57 3.34 6.35 -3.84
CA LYS A 57 4.71 6.77 -3.51
C LYS A 57 5.76 6.05 -4.33
N LEU A 58 5.62 4.73 -4.55
CA LEU A 58 6.50 4.01 -5.47
C LEU A 58 6.36 4.53 -6.91
N GLN A 59 5.18 4.97 -7.30
CA GLN A 59 4.91 5.61 -8.59
C GLN A 59 5.31 7.10 -8.67
N GLN A 60 6.03 7.63 -7.68
CA GLN A 60 6.52 9.01 -7.64
C GLN A 60 5.42 10.07 -7.73
N TRP A 61 4.22 9.79 -7.20
CA TRP A 61 3.16 10.79 -7.11
C TRP A 61 3.47 11.81 -5.99
N SER A 62 2.99 13.05 -6.16
CA SER A 62 3.06 14.06 -5.10
C SER A 62 2.15 13.69 -3.92
N HIS A 63 2.55 14.04 -2.69
CA HIS A 63 1.72 13.81 -1.49
C HIS A 63 0.32 14.42 -1.62
N THR A 64 0.21 15.61 -2.22
CA THR A 64 -1.07 16.27 -2.49
C THR A 64 -2.01 15.38 -3.31
N SER A 65 -1.53 14.82 -4.43
CA SER A 65 -2.31 13.93 -5.30
C SER A 65 -2.66 12.62 -4.60
N ILE A 66 -1.74 12.07 -3.80
CA ILE A 66 -1.96 10.82 -3.06
C ILE A 66 -3.07 11.01 -2.01
N PHE A 67 -3.01 12.10 -1.25
CA PHE A 67 -4.00 12.35 -0.21
C PHE A 67 -5.37 12.73 -0.79
N ASP A 68 -5.40 13.36 -1.95
CA ASP A 68 -6.65 13.60 -2.67
C ASP A 68 -7.34 12.29 -3.10
N GLU A 69 -6.59 11.37 -3.71
CA GLU A 69 -7.08 10.03 -4.05
C GLU A 69 -7.58 9.28 -2.81
N TYR A 70 -6.78 9.26 -1.74
CA TYR A 70 -7.16 8.62 -0.48
C TYR A 70 -8.47 9.20 0.07
N ARG A 71 -8.62 10.52 0.14
CA ARG A 71 -9.83 11.18 0.67
C ARG A 71 -11.05 10.87 -0.18
N ARG A 72 -10.91 10.87 -1.51
CA ARG A 72 -11.99 10.54 -2.45
C ARG A 72 -12.58 9.15 -2.16
N PHE A 73 -11.75 8.15 -1.91
CA PHE A 73 -12.20 6.77 -1.66
C PHE A 73 -12.53 6.46 -0.19
N SER A 74 -11.97 7.21 0.75
CA SER A 74 -12.22 7.01 2.19
C SER A 74 -13.41 7.82 2.72
N HIS A 75 -13.95 8.77 1.94
CA HIS A 75 -15.12 9.55 2.32
C HIS A 75 -16.32 8.66 2.73
N PRO A 76 -17.10 9.03 3.77
CA PRO A 76 -16.95 10.18 4.67
C PRO A 76 -16.04 9.92 5.89
N LYS A 77 -15.34 8.78 5.94
CA LYS A 77 -14.60 8.30 7.13
C LYS A 77 -13.09 8.32 6.92
N SER A 78 -12.56 9.37 6.30
CA SER A 78 -11.12 9.57 6.13
C SER A 78 -10.44 9.74 7.49
N ARG A 79 -9.26 9.13 7.66
CA ARG A 79 -8.47 9.22 8.90
C ARG A 79 -7.19 10.00 8.63
N SER A 80 -6.85 10.93 9.53
CA SER A 80 -5.55 11.63 9.48
C SER A 80 -4.38 10.67 9.67
N LEU A 81 -4.54 9.66 10.53
CA LEU A 81 -3.50 8.66 10.80
C LEU A 81 -3.13 7.80 9.58
N ASP A 82 -4.09 7.52 8.69
CA ASP A 82 -3.80 6.82 7.44
C ASP A 82 -2.96 7.71 6.49
N GLN A 83 -3.26 9.01 6.42
CA GLN A 83 -2.47 9.98 5.63
C GLN A 83 -1.07 10.16 6.21
N GLN A 84 -0.94 10.26 7.54
CA GLN A 84 0.35 10.33 8.23
C GLN A 84 1.17 9.05 8.02
N PHE A 85 0.54 7.88 8.05
CA PHE A 85 1.21 6.62 7.71
C PHE A 85 1.75 6.65 6.27
N ILE A 86 0.93 7.05 5.30
CA ILE A 86 1.35 7.17 3.90
C ILE A 86 2.52 8.16 3.79
N GLU A 87 2.47 9.30 4.47
CA GLU A 87 3.52 10.31 4.49
C GLU A 87 4.85 9.75 4.98
N LEU A 88 4.84 9.07 6.12
CA LEU A 88 6.03 8.56 6.80
C LEU A 88 6.57 7.24 6.23
N PHE A 89 5.75 6.50 5.47
CA PHE A 89 6.15 5.22 4.88
C PHE A 89 7.45 5.31 4.07
N ASP A 90 8.45 4.49 4.38
CA ASP A 90 9.70 4.46 3.65
C ASP A 90 9.61 3.49 2.46
N SER A 91 9.55 4.03 1.25
CA SER A 91 9.48 3.22 0.03
C SER A 91 10.70 2.31 -0.17
N ARG A 92 11.85 2.64 0.44
CA ARG A 92 13.06 1.81 0.36
C ARG A 92 12.85 0.44 1.00
N GLU A 93 12.04 0.36 2.06
CA GLU A 93 11.74 -0.91 2.72
C GLU A 93 10.89 -1.82 1.82
N ALA A 94 9.98 -1.25 1.03
CA ALA A 94 9.21 -2.01 0.05
C ALA A 94 10.13 -2.60 -1.03
N TRP A 95 11.08 -1.81 -1.53
CA TRP A 95 12.00 -2.24 -2.57
C TRP A 95 12.91 -3.40 -2.15
N LYS A 96 13.20 -3.56 -0.85
CA LYS A 96 13.98 -4.70 -0.34
C LYS A 96 13.28 -6.05 -0.52
N VAL A 97 11.94 -6.05 -0.60
CA VAL A 97 11.13 -7.29 -0.66
C VAL A 97 10.48 -7.53 -2.03
N ILE A 98 10.54 -6.56 -2.95
CA ILE A 98 10.02 -6.69 -4.32
C ILE A 98 11.06 -7.39 -5.19
N ASP A 99 10.65 -8.43 -5.94
CA ASP A 99 11.52 -9.12 -6.91
C ASP A 99 11.58 -8.33 -8.23
N PRO A 100 12.75 -7.75 -8.61
CA PRO A 100 12.86 -6.91 -9.80
C PRO A 100 12.54 -7.62 -11.11
N ARG A 101 12.63 -8.95 -11.17
CA ARG A 101 12.43 -9.74 -12.40
C ARG A 101 10.97 -9.76 -12.87
N TRP A 102 10.04 -9.49 -11.95
CA TRP A 102 8.60 -9.63 -12.19
C TRP A 102 7.83 -8.31 -12.04
N ILE A 103 8.52 -7.19 -11.86
CA ILE A 103 7.89 -5.86 -11.80
C ILE A 103 7.15 -5.57 -13.12
N PRO A 104 5.93 -5.01 -13.10
CA PRO A 104 5.25 -4.57 -14.31
C PRO A 104 5.99 -3.41 -14.99
N ASP A 105 5.82 -3.27 -16.30
CA ASP A 105 6.42 -2.23 -17.15
C ASP A 105 5.73 -0.86 -17.01
N TRP A 106 5.24 -0.53 -15.82
CA TRP A 106 4.58 0.73 -15.54
C TRP A 106 5.60 1.87 -15.58
N ARG A 107 5.48 2.73 -16.61
CA ARG A 107 6.35 3.92 -16.81
C ARG A 107 6.40 4.88 -15.62
N THR A 108 5.42 4.81 -14.73
CA THR A 108 5.33 5.65 -13.54
C THR A 108 6.12 5.13 -12.35
N LEU A 109 6.53 3.86 -12.34
CA LEU A 109 7.28 3.32 -11.21
C LEU A 109 8.65 3.99 -11.10
N GLY A 110 8.99 4.42 -9.88
CA GLY A 110 10.33 4.89 -9.55
C GLY A 110 11.36 3.77 -9.70
N ILE A 111 12.62 4.16 -9.76
CA ILE A 111 13.74 3.24 -9.93
C ILE A 111 14.04 2.56 -8.58
N PRO A 112 14.23 1.22 -8.52
CA PRO A 112 14.68 0.56 -7.31
C PRO A 112 16.02 1.14 -6.81
N PRO A 113 16.21 1.31 -5.49
CA PRO A 113 17.50 1.71 -4.93
C PRO A 113 18.58 0.70 -5.35
N GLY A 114 19.64 1.18 -6.02
CA GLY A 114 20.70 0.34 -6.58
C GLY A 114 20.61 0.10 -8.10
N TYR A 115 19.52 0.53 -8.76
CA TYR A 115 19.41 0.59 -10.22
C TYR A 115 19.67 2.00 -10.81
N SER A 116 19.85 3.00 -9.95
CA SER A 116 20.37 4.30 -10.33
C SER A 116 21.87 4.17 -10.63
N GLN A 117 22.24 4.39 -11.90
CA GLN A 117 23.63 4.62 -12.32
C GLN A 117 24.24 5.79 -11.55
#